data_AF-G0VCJ1-F1
#
_entry.id   AF-G0VCJ1-F1
#
_cell.length_a   1.000
_cell.length_b   1.000
_cell.length_c   1.000
_cell.angle_alpha   90.00
_cell.angle_beta   90.00
_cell.angle_gamma   90.00
#
_symmetry.space_group_name_H-M   'P 1'
#
loop_
_entity.id
_entity.type
_entity.pdbx_description
1 polymer ?
#
loop_
_entity_poly.entity_id
_entity_poly.type
_entity_poly.pdbx_seq_one_letter_code
_entity_poly.pdbx_strand_id
1 'polypeptide(L)'
;MPNNLYLSSLVDGNYNRTWLELFLQRKGQLLRKITYTALLGLSLYVISPTVVNYLLSVLGLEKGSKGPKRLDKFTTGLVNPGNDCFINSSIQALVPLDKLTTYLSATLEDEKTASTLPLHNGLATMLLELQQLRSDPKSVSSKRFIQQLETIFGGKISRQQNDAHEFTQLILERLNEENLTLDHADLTVPFKGIVGNHLVCLQCGRTSHVNEQPFYIYELTLPQQGSVKLSDLVNGEQMETIENYSCMYCKTVAMLTNEREEKSNVSRTDAELNILKFLKGKLSTLLINEELPEHITHYINSYNKGYCNTSEIKSVIVRKSTFAEFPEIFLIHLSRSVFNGMNYSRNPCQVEFEEEILLPRQILKDHQCVGFETVKYKLKSIVKHTGSHYQGHYQCYRHKPTLLLEKVTGNIINGSPIITLNTLQSTVSTTSCSLENEERFQNLKEDKKKLKLLKSVKMNPYWWISDSSVKECKVSRVLDEKKYVYMLYYERIH
;
A
#
# COMPACT_ATOMS: atom_id res chain seq x y z
N MET A 1 83.09 -12.80 -36.81
CA MET A 1 83.17 -13.31 -38.20
C MET A 1 84.56 -13.90 -38.39
N PRO A 2 84.80 -14.94 -39.22
CA PRO A 2 83.89 -15.90 -39.89
C PRO A 2 84.09 -17.36 -39.37
N ASN A 3 83.62 -18.47 -39.96
CA ASN A 3 82.27 -18.86 -40.45
C ASN A 3 82.17 -20.42 -40.54
N ASN A 4 80.94 -20.93 -40.56
CA ASN A 4 80.44 -22.12 -41.29
C ASN A 4 80.72 -23.61 -40.92
N LEU A 5 79.58 -24.33 -40.86
CA LEU A 5 79.26 -25.66 -41.44
C LEU A 5 79.52 -26.97 -40.67
N TYR A 6 78.58 -27.25 -39.75
CA TYR A 6 77.71 -28.43 -39.68
C TYR A 6 78.17 -29.81 -40.20
N LEU A 7 78.07 -30.80 -39.30
CA LEU A 7 77.41 -32.10 -39.57
C LEU A 7 76.88 -32.66 -38.23
N SER A 8 75.56 -32.76 -38.08
CA SER A 8 74.90 -33.21 -36.85
C SER A 8 73.99 -34.42 -37.11
N SER A 9 74.28 -35.54 -36.45
CA SER A 9 73.45 -36.75 -36.48
C SER A 9 72.45 -36.81 -35.33
N LEU A 10 71.21 -37.17 -35.66
CA LEU A 10 70.27 -37.99 -34.87
C LEU A 10 70.04 -37.66 -33.38
N VAL A 11 68.87 -37.08 -33.06
CA VAL A 11 67.98 -37.57 -31.99
C VAL A 11 66.51 -37.40 -32.43
N ASP A 12 65.69 -38.43 -32.21
CA ASP A 12 64.27 -38.49 -32.58
C ASP A 12 63.35 -37.53 -31.79
N GLY A 13 62.23 -37.15 -32.42
CA GLY A 13 61.20 -36.33 -31.75
C GLY A 13 59.87 -36.20 -32.49
N ASN A 14 59.11 -37.29 -32.70
CA ASN A 14 57.71 -37.17 -33.14
C ASN A 14 56.78 -38.38 -32.89
N TYR A 15 56.62 -38.83 -31.62
CA TYR A 15 55.68 -39.92 -31.29
C TYR A 15 54.19 -39.51 -31.28
N ASN A 16 53.88 -38.21 -31.13
CA ASN A 16 52.49 -37.75 -30.96
C ASN A 16 51.69 -37.66 -32.28
N ARG A 17 52.33 -37.45 -33.43
CA ARG A 17 51.64 -37.41 -34.74
C ARG A 17 51.26 -38.80 -35.24
N THR A 18 52.15 -39.78 -35.10
CA THR A 18 51.96 -41.15 -35.58
C THR A 18 50.78 -41.86 -34.91
N TRP A 19 50.61 -41.71 -33.59
CA TRP A 19 49.43 -42.27 -32.92
C TRP A 19 48.12 -41.59 -33.35
N LEU A 20 48.13 -40.27 -33.54
CA LEU A 20 46.94 -39.54 -33.97
C LEU A 20 46.50 -39.95 -35.39
N GLU A 21 47.44 -40.10 -36.33
CA GLU A 21 47.13 -40.58 -37.68
C GLU A 21 46.68 -42.04 -37.67
N LEU A 22 47.34 -42.94 -36.92
CA LEU A 22 46.89 -44.33 -36.76
C LEU A 22 45.49 -44.42 -36.11
N PHE A 23 45.18 -43.55 -35.15
CA PHE A 23 43.87 -43.47 -34.51
C PHE A 23 42.78 -42.99 -35.49
N LEU A 24 43.07 -41.93 -36.25
CA LEU A 24 42.19 -41.40 -37.30
C LEU A 24 41.99 -42.40 -38.44
N GLN A 25 43.03 -43.13 -38.85
CA GLN A 25 42.96 -44.12 -39.92
C GLN A 25 42.18 -45.38 -39.50
N ARG A 26 42.34 -45.84 -38.25
CA ARG A 26 41.69 -47.07 -37.74
C ARG A 26 40.28 -46.86 -37.20
N LYS A 27 39.92 -45.65 -36.73
CA LYS A 27 38.54 -45.31 -36.27
C LYS A 27 37.81 -44.29 -37.15
N GLY A 28 38.41 -43.76 -38.21
CA GLY A 28 37.82 -42.72 -39.07
C GLY A 28 36.47 -43.08 -39.70
N GLN A 29 36.24 -44.37 -40.01
CA GLN A 29 34.92 -44.84 -40.48
C GLN A 29 33.84 -44.76 -39.38
N LEU A 30 34.18 -45.12 -38.13
CA LEU A 30 33.27 -45.02 -37.00
C LEU A 30 33.01 -43.57 -36.63
N LEU A 31 34.06 -42.73 -36.61
CA LEU A 31 33.93 -41.30 -36.33
C LEU A 31 33.06 -40.60 -37.39
N ARG A 32 33.27 -40.90 -38.69
CA ARG A 32 32.40 -40.41 -39.78
C ARG A 32 30.96 -40.88 -39.62
N LYS A 33 30.72 -42.16 -39.27
CA LYS A 33 29.35 -42.65 -39.02
C LYS A 33 28.69 -41.87 -37.87
N ILE A 34 29.40 -41.67 -36.76
CA ILE A 34 28.90 -40.89 -35.61
C ILE A 34 28.60 -39.45 -36.00
N THR A 35 29.51 -38.75 -36.71
CA THR A 35 29.26 -37.36 -37.13
C THR A 35 28.14 -37.24 -38.15
N TYR A 36 28.02 -38.17 -39.10
CA TYR A 36 26.88 -38.21 -40.02
C TYR A 36 25.57 -38.47 -39.26
N THR A 37 25.52 -39.42 -38.31
CA THR A 37 24.30 -39.64 -37.50
C THR A 37 23.97 -38.46 -36.60
N ALA A 38 24.97 -37.76 -36.05
CA ALA A 38 24.77 -36.57 -35.24
C ALA A 38 24.23 -35.40 -36.09
N LEU A 39 24.78 -35.18 -37.29
CA LEU A 39 24.29 -34.18 -38.25
C LEU A 39 22.88 -34.49 -38.73
N LEU A 40 22.55 -35.75 -39.01
CA LEU A 40 21.21 -36.19 -39.42
C LEU A 40 20.21 -36.06 -38.25
N GLY A 41 20.62 -36.39 -37.03
CA GLY A 41 19.83 -36.15 -35.82
C GLY A 41 19.58 -34.66 -35.56
N LEU A 42 20.60 -33.81 -35.75
CA LEU A 42 20.49 -32.37 -35.60
C LEU A 42 19.60 -31.75 -36.68
N SER A 43 19.74 -32.16 -37.94
CA SER A 43 18.89 -31.67 -39.03
C SER A 43 17.44 -32.12 -38.86
N LEU A 44 17.20 -33.38 -38.46
CA LEU A 44 15.86 -33.85 -38.11
C LEU A 44 15.29 -33.09 -36.90
N TYR A 45 16.08 -32.79 -35.87
CA TYR A 45 15.64 -32.01 -34.72
C TYR A 45 15.25 -30.57 -35.08
N VAL A 46 16.00 -29.92 -35.98
CA VAL A 46 15.72 -28.55 -36.44
C VAL A 46 14.55 -28.50 -37.43
N ILE A 47 14.41 -29.49 -38.30
CA ILE A 47 13.40 -29.51 -39.38
C ILE A 47 12.07 -30.12 -38.91
N SER A 48 12.08 -31.05 -37.95
CA SER A 48 10.90 -31.75 -37.42
C SER A 48 9.79 -30.80 -36.95
N PRO A 49 10.02 -29.76 -36.12
CA PRO A 49 8.95 -28.84 -35.70
C PRO A 49 8.24 -28.16 -36.87
N THR A 50 9.00 -27.81 -37.91
CA THR A 50 8.50 -27.12 -39.11
C THR A 50 7.70 -28.07 -40.00
N VAL A 51 8.22 -29.28 -40.24
CA VAL A 51 7.53 -30.32 -41.04
C VAL A 51 6.29 -30.83 -40.32
N VAL A 52 6.34 -31.04 -39.00
CA VAL A 52 5.18 -31.46 -38.20
C VAL A 52 4.11 -30.38 -38.20
N ASN A 53 4.45 -29.09 -38.04
CA ASN A 53 3.46 -28.01 -38.13
C ASN A 53 2.86 -27.89 -39.54
N TYR A 54 3.67 -28.01 -40.60
CA TYR A 54 3.18 -28.01 -41.97
C TYR A 54 2.24 -29.19 -42.24
N LEU A 55 2.64 -30.41 -41.85
CA LEU A 55 1.85 -31.63 -42.05
C LEU A 55 0.56 -31.63 -41.21
N LEU A 56 0.57 -31.07 -40.00
CA LEU A 56 -0.64 -30.81 -39.22
C LEU A 56 -1.59 -29.82 -39.92
N SER A 57 -1.06 -28.76 -40.54
CA SER A 57 -1.85 -27.78 -41.29
C SER A 57 -2.48 -28.37 -42.57
N VAL A 58 -1.74 -29.22 -43.28
CA VAL A 58 -2.22 -29.92 -44.49
C VAL A 58 -3.29 -30.96 -44.14
N LEU A 59 -3.21 -31.60 -42.97
CA LEU A 59 -4.21 -32.55 -42.48
C LEU A 59 -5.44 -31.89 -41.83
N GLY A 60 -5.52 -30.55 -41.78
CA GLY A 60 -6.60 -29.83 -41.08
C GLY A 60 -6.64 -30.05 -39.57
N LEU A 61 -5.61 -30.69 -39.00
CA LEU A 61 -5.46 -30.96 -37.58
C LEU A 61 -4.73 -29.79 -36.91
N GLU A 62 -5.29 -28.59 -37.03
CA GLU A 62 -4.84 -27.48 -36.20
C GLU A 62 -4.96 -27.87 -34.71
N LYS A 63 -3.98 -27.47 -33.89
CA LYS A 63 -4.19 -27.33 -32.44
C LYS A 63 -5.07 -26.11 -32.14
N GLY A 64 -6.22 -26.05 -32.81
CA GLY A 64 -7.16 -24.95 -32.92
C GLY A 64 -8.31 -25.02 -31.92
N SER A 65 -8.11 -25.64 -30.75
CA SER A 65 -9.04 -25.48 -29.63
C SER A 65 -8.46 -24.50 -28.61
N LYS A 66 -8.53 -23.21 -28.94
CA LYS A 66 -8.61 -22.19 -27.89
C LYS A 66 -9.94 -22.43 -27.19
N GLY A 67 -9.91 -23.09 -26.03
CA GLY A 67 -11.08 -23.22 -25.16
C GLY A 67 -11.72 -21.85 -24.89
N PRO A 68 -13.01 -21.81 -24.49
CA PRO A 68 -13.81 -20.59 -24.43
C PRO A 68 -13.05 -19.45 -23.74
N LYS A 69 -13.01 -18.29 -24.43
CA LYS A 69 -12.24 -17.11 -24.01
C LYS A 69 -12.71 -16.64 -22.62
N ARG A 70 -11.89 -16.93 -21.59
CA ARG A 70 -12.15 -16.52 -20.20
C ARG A 70 -12.05 -15.00 -20.05
N LEU A 71 -13.19 -14.35 -19.81
CA LEU A 71 -13.27 -12.89 -19.57
C LEU A 71 -12.52 -12.43 -18.32
N ASP A 72 -12.34 -13.29 -17.32
CA ASP A 72 -11.64 -12.97 -16.07
C ASP A 72 -10.11 -13.13 -16.14
N LYS A 73 -9.57 -13.45 -17.32
CA LYS A 73 -8.14 -13.74 -17.48
C LYS A 73 -7.28 -12.48 -17.42
N PHE A 74 -7.74 -11.39 -18.03
CA PHE A 74 -7.06 -10.10 -18.04
C PHE A 74 -8.00 -8.98 -17.55
N THR A 75 -7.37 -7.86 -17.20
CA THR A 75 -8.00 -6.54 -17.07
C THR A 75 -7.26 -5.58 -18.01
N THR A 76 -7.69 -4.33 -18.06
CA THR A 76 -7.04 -3.28 -18.86
C THR A 76 -5.70 -2.88 -18.20
N GLY A 77 -4.59 -3.00 -18.92
CA GLY A 77 -3.28 -2.46 -18.52
C GLY A 77 -3.11 -0.97 -18.89
N LEU A 78 -2.01 -0.35 -18.47
CA LEU A 78 -1.73 1.07 -18.76
C LEU A 78 -0.46 1.25 -19.58
N VAL A 79 -0.55 1.99 -20.69
CA VAL A 79 0.59 2.32 -21.53
C VAL A 79 1.51 3.27 -20.77
N ASN A 80 2.77 2.88 -20.63
CA ASN A 80 3.83 3.73 -20.08
C ASN A 80 4.65 4.33 -21.23
N PRO A 81 4.57 5.65 -21.49
CA PRO A 81 5.38 6.33 -22.50
C PRO A 81 6.82 6.62 -22.04
N GLY A 82 7.19 6.30 -20.79
CA GLY A 82 8.53 6.52 -20.24
C GLY A 82 8.61 6.16 -18.76
N ASN A 83 8.41 7.15 -17.88
CA ASN A 83 8.54 7.01 -16.42
C ASN A 83 7.20 6.96 -15.67
N ASP A 84 6.06 6.82 -16.37
CA ASP A 84 4.72 6.93 -15.79
C ASP A 84 4.31 5.68 -14.95
N CYS A 85 5.25 4.77 -14.64
CA CYS A 85 4.99 3.55 -13.87
C CYS A 85 4.46 3.83 -12.45
N PHE A 86 4.89 4.92 -11.81
CA PHE A 86 4.37 5.34 -10.50
C PHE A 86 2.86 5.63 -10.60
N ILE A 87 2.47 6.51 -11.54
CA ILE A 87 1.08 6.84 -11.90
C ILE A 87 0.28 5.56 -12.19
N ASN A 88 0.79 4.72 -13.09
CA ASN A 88 0.10 3.52 -13.53
C ASN A 88 -0.14 2.53 -12.37
N SER A 89 0.84 2.38 -11.48
CA SER A 89 0.72 1.49 -10.32
C SER A 89 -0.27 2.00 -9.28
N SER A 90 -0.25 3.31 -8.97
CA SER A 90 -1.16 3.94 -8.00
C SER A 90 -2.60 3.89 -8.49
N ILE A 91 -2.88 4.25 -9.75
CA ILE A 91 -4.23 4.17 -10.31
C ILE A 91 -4.74 2.73 -10.29
N GLN A 92 -3.92 1.75 -10.71
CA GLN A 92 -4.31 0.33 -10.68
C GLN A 92 -4.55 -0.19 -9.26
N ALA A 93 -3.89 0.37 -8.24
CA ALA A 93 -4.08 -0.01 -6.85
C ALA A 93 -5.41 0.49 -6.26
N LEU A 94 -5.98 1.59 -6.79
CA LEU A 94 -7.26 2.15 -6.36
C LEU A 94 -8.49 1.40 -6.92
N VAL A 95 -8.38 0.75 -8.09
CA VAL A 95 -9.52 0.11 -8.78
C VAL A 95 -10.25 -1.02 -8.03
N PRO A 96 -9.61 -1.90 -7.23
CA PRO A 96 -10.29 -2.99 -6.50
C PRO A 96 -10.91 -2.55 -5.16
N LEU A 97 -10.98 -1.25 -4.91
CA LEU A 97 -11.58 -0.67 -3.71
C LEU A 97 -13.09 -0.53 -3.94
N ASP A 98 -13.85 -1.42 -3.31
CA ASP A 98 -15.30 -1.49 -3.47
C ASP A 98 -15.93 -0.27 -2.80
N LYS A 99 -15.40 0.17 -1.65
CA LYS A 99 -15.87 1.37 -0.94
C LYS A 99 -15.59 2.68 -1.68
N LEU A 100 -14.44 2.79 -2.35
CA LEU A 100 -14.14 3.92 -3.23
C LEU A 100 -15.11 3.96 -4.42
N THR A 101 -15.42 2.79 -4.97
CA THR A 101 -16.36 2.65 -6.10
C THR A 101 -17.77 3.12 -5.70
N THR A 102 -18.26 2.70 -4.54
CA THR A 102 -19.55 3.15 -3.99
C THR A 102 -19.54 4.65 -3.69
N TYR A 103 -18.51 5.16 -3.02
CA TYR A 103 -18.34 6.59 -2.74
C TYR A 103 -18.39 7.42 -4.03
N LEU A 104 -17.53 7.13 -5.02
CA LEU A 104 -17.49 7.88 -6.28
C LEU A 104 -18.82 7.82 -7.04
N SER A 105 -19.54 6.68 -7.01
CA SER A 105 -20.82 6.55 -7.71
C SER A 105 -21.93 7.35 -7.03
N ALA A 106 -21.95 7.40 -5.70
CA ALA A 106 -22.92 8.19 -4.94
C ALA A 106 -22.62 9.70 -5.03
N THR A 107 -21.36 10.11 -4.92
CA THR A 107 -20.93 11.52 -5.07
C THR A 107 -21.19 12.08 -6.49
N LEU A 108 -21.26 11.22 -7.51
CA LEU A 108 -21.45 11.59 -8.92
C LEU A 108 -22.84 11.22 -9.47
N GLU A 109 -23.80 10.89 -8.61
CA GLU A 109 -25.18 10.59 -9.00
C GLU A 109 -25.85 11.81 -9.65
N ASP A 110 -25.67 12.99 -9.05
CA ASP A 110 -26.17 14.28 -9.54
C ASP A 110 -25.24 14.90 -10.60
N GLU A 111 -25.77 15.17 -11.80
CA GLU A 111 -24.99 15.76 -12.92
C GLU A 111 -24.41 17.16 -12.58
N LYS A 112 -25.11 17.94 -11.74
CA LYS A 112 -24.64 19.25 -11.29
C LYS A 112 -23.36 19.10 -10.47
N THR A 113 -23.38 18.21 -9.50
CA THR A 113 -22.25 17.86 -8.62
C THR A 113 -21.09 17.24 -9.43
N ALA A 114 -21.40 16.37 -10.39
CA ALA A 114 -20.40 15.79 -11.29
C ALA A 114 -19.70 16.82 -12.20
N SER A 115 -20.28 18.02 -12.37
CA SER A 115 -19.67 19.13 -13.13
C SER A 115 -18.74 20.02 -12.31
N THR A 116 -18.92 20.08 -10.97
CA THR A 116 -18.11 20.91 -10.06
C THR A 116 -16.93 20.15 -9.44
N LEU A 117 -16.94 18.81 -9.50
CA LEU A 117 -15.91 17.93 -8.95
C LEU A 117 -15.06 17.29 -10.06
N PRO A 118 -14.09 18.02 -10.66
CA PRO A 118 -13.34 17.49 -11.79
C PRO A 118 -12.55 16.24 -11.39
N LEU A 119 -11.81 16.23 -10.27
CA LEU A 119 -11.01 15.05 -9.91
C LEU A 119 -11.88 13.81 -9.68
N HIS A 120 -13.01 13.95 -8.98
CA HIS A 120 -13.95 12.83 -8.79
C HIS A 120 -14.38 12.24 -10.13
N ASN A 121 -14.84 13.07 -11.06
CA ASN A 121 -15.31 12.65 -12.39
C ASN A 121 -14.20 12.00 -13.23
N GLY A 122 -13.00 12.62 -13.25
CA GLY A 122 -11.84 12.11 -13.99
C GLY A 122 -11.32 10.79 -13.43
N LEU A 123 -11.25 10.66 -12.10
CA LEU A 123 -10.86 9.42 -11.43
C LEU A 123 -11.90 8.34 -11.67
N ALA A 124 -13.19 8.65 -11.50
CA ALA A 124 -14.28 7.70 -11.73
C ALA A 124 -14.28 7.15 -13.17
N THR A 125 -14.13 8.03 -14.17
CA THR A 125 -13.99 7.64 -15.58
C THR A 125 -12.78 6.73 -15.81
N MET A 126 -11.62 7.07 -15.20
CA MET A 126 -10.39 6.30 -15.32
C MET A 126 -10.51 4.91 -14.68
N LEU A 127 -11.08 4.83 -13.47
CA LEU A 127 -11.30 3.58 -12.75
C LEU A 127 -12.33 2.70 -13.48
N LEU A 128 -13.40 3.28 -14.05
CA LEU A 128 -14.41 2.53 -14.82
C LEU A 128 -13.82 1.82 -16.05
N GLU A 129 -12.90 2.43 -16.80
CA GLU A 129 -12.22 1.77 -17.92
C GLU A 129 -11.30 0.61 -17.44
N LEU A 130 -10.75 0.74 -16.22
CA LEU A 130 -9.91 -0.27 -15.58
C LEU A 130 -10.70 -1.36 -14.82
N GLN A 131 -11.98 -1.15 -14.50
CA GLN A 131 -12.86 -2.18 -13.92
C GLN A 131 -13.27 -3.25 -14.96
N GLN A 132 -13.15 -2.94 -16.24
CA GLN A 132 -13.55 -3.84 -17.33
C GLN A 132 -12.77 -5.17 -17.35
N LEU A 133 -13.53 -6.27 -17.41
CA LEU A 133 -13.01 -7.63 -17.62
C LEU A 133 -12.62 -7.84 -19.09
N ARG A 134 -11.50 -8.54 -19.35
CA ARG A 134 -10.96 -8.74 -20.70
C ARG A 134 -10.51 -10.19 -20.93
N SER A 135 -10.97 -10.77 -22.05
CA SER A 135 -10.51 -12.08 -22.55
C SER A 135 -9.13 -12.06 -23.18
N ASP A 136 -8.75 -10.92 -23.75
CA ASP A 136 -7.51 -10.70 -24.49
C ASP A 136 -6.79 -9.46 -23.92
N PRO A 137 -5.46 -9.36 -23.99
CA PRO A 137 -4.74 -8.21 -23.46
C PRO A 137 -5.15 -6.89 -24.15
N LYS A 138 -5.51 -5.87 -23.35
CA LYS A 138 -5.73 -4.48 -23.79
C LYS A 138 -4.93 -3.55 -22.88
N SER A 139 -4.36 -2.49 -23.43
CA SER A 139 -3.81 -1.37 -22.66
C SER A 139 -4.38 -0.03 -23.13
N VAL A 140 -4.48 0.93 -22.22
CA VAL A 140 -5.01 2.29 -22.45
C VAL A 140 -4.07 3.33 -21.89
N SER A 141 -4.22 4.60 -22.26
CA SER A 141 -3.33 5.67 -21.78
C SER A 141 -3.98 6.47 -20.65
N SER A 142 -3.26 6.59 -19.54
CA SER A 142 -3.60 7.48 -18.42
C SER A 142 -3.50 8.99 -18.77
N LYS A 143 -3.04 9.34 -19.98
CA LYS A 143 -2.79 10.73 -20.41
C LYS A 143 -3.96 11.69 -20.17
N ARG A 144 -5.21 11.26 -20.42
CA ARG A 144 -6.39 12.14 -20.19
C ARG A 144 -6.51 12.53 -18.71
N PHE A 145 -6.42 11.55 -17.82
CA PHE A 145 -6.46 11.76 -16.37
C PHE A 145 -5.25 12.60 -15.89
N ILE A 146 -4.05 12.33 -16.42
CA ILE A 146 -2.85 13.14 -16.13
C ILE A 146 -3.04 14.61 -16.55
N GLN A 147 -3.51 14.87 -17.77
CA GLN A 147 -3.75 16.25 -18.24
C GLN A 147 -4.81 16.97 -17.42
N GLN A 148 -5.79 16.23 -16.90
CA GLN A 148 -6.81 16.77 -16.02
C GLN A 148 -6.24 17.14 -14.64
N LEU A 149 -5.43 16.27 -14.03
CA LEU A 149 -4.66 16.59 -12.83
C LEU A 149 -3.76 17.81 -13.05
N GLU A 150 -2.99 17.84 -14.14
CA GLU A 150 -2.13 18.98 -14.50
C GLU A 150 -2.93 20.30 -14.60
N THR A 151 -4.20 20.23 -15.05
CA THR A 151 -5.11 21.38 -15.12
C THR A 151 -5.60 21.79 -13.73
N ILE A 152 -6.01 20.84 -12.89
CA ILE A 152 -6.52 21.09 -11.53
C ILE A 152 -5.46 21.73 -10.63
N PHE A 153 -4.21 21.26 -10.71
CA PHE A 153 -3.09 21.78 -9.91
C PHE A 153 -2.35 22.96 -10.56
N GLY A 154 -2.77 23.42 -11.75
CA GLY A 154 -2.13 24.54 -12.46
C GLY A 154 -0.66 24.32 -12.84
N GLY A 155 -0.22 23.06 -12.96
CA GLY A 155 1.19 22.69 -13.10
C GLY A 155 1.38 21.38 -13.87
N LYS A 156 2.58 21.13 -14.40
CA LYS A 156 2.88 19.89 -15.14
C LYS A 156 3.51 18.84 -14.24
N ILE A 157 3.09 17.59 -14.39
CA ILE A 157 3.71 16.47 -13.70
C ILE A 157 5.05 16.16 -14.39
N SER A 158 6.11 16.04 -13.58
CA SER A 158 7.46 15.77 -14.08
C SER A 158 7.50 14.45 -14.84
N ARG A 159 8.13 14.45 -16.02
CA ARG A 159 8.36 13.25 -16.85
C ARG A 159 9.59 12.44 -16.42
N GLN A 160 10.22 12.83 -15.31
CA GLN A 160 11.24 12.04 -14.62
C GLN A 160 10.57 10.95 -13.77
N GLN A 161 11.36 10.18 -13.01
CA GLN A 161 10.81 9.25 -12.03
C GLN A 161 10.37 10.04 -10.79
N ASN A 162 9.17 9.77 -10.28
CA ASN A 162 8.61 10.37 -9.07
C ASN A 162 8.06 9.27 -8.16
N ASP A 163 7.62 9.63 -6.96
CA ASP A 163 7.11 8.66 -5.99
C ASP A 163 5.64 8.28 -6.24
N ALA A 164 5.33 6.99 -6.08
CA ALA A 164 3.95 6.49 -6.12
C ALA A 164 3.15 6.91 -4.88
N HIS A 165 3.83 7.18 -3.75
CA HIS A 165 3.25 7.72 -2.53
C HIS A 165 2.74 9.15 -2.75
N GLU A 166 3.63 10.07 -3.13
CA GLU A 166 3.32 11.48 -3.39
C GLU A 166 2.19 11.62 -4.41
N PHE A 167 2.23 10.84 -5.51
CA PHE A 167 1.16 10.85 -6.51
C PHE A 167 -0.19 10.34 -5.97
N THR A 168 -0.18 9.36 -5.06
CA THR A 168 -1.41 8.89 -4.41
C THR A 168 -1.93 9.94 -3.43
N GLN A 169 -1.04 10.51 -2.60
CA GLN A 169 -1.37 11.57 -1.65
C GLN A 169 -2.01 12.78 -2.35
N LEU A 170 -1.42 13.25 -3.45
CA LEU A 170 -1.94 14.32 -4.29
C LEU A 170 -3.37 14.05 -4.80
N ILE A 171 -3.71 12.80 -5.14
CA ILE A 171 -5.09 12.42 -5.48
C ILE A 171 -6.00 12.50 -4.25
N LEU A 172 -5.57 11.97 -3.11
CA LEU A 172 -6.40 11.90 -1.90
C LEU A 172 -6.66 13.28 -1.27
N GLU A 173 -5.64 14.14 -1.22
CA GLU A 173 -5.75 15.53 -0.77
C GLU A 173 -6.79 16.27 -1.60
N ARG A 174 -6.69 16.18 -2.94
CA ARG A 174 -7.61 16.89 -3.82
C ARG A 174 -9.02 16.29 -3.87
N LEU A 175 -9.18 14.98 -3.68
CA LEU A 175 -10.49 14.38 -3.46
C LEU A 175 -11.13 14.94 -2.18
N ASN A 176 -10.35 15.10 -1.11
CA ASN A 176 -10.84 15.70 0.13
C ASN A 176 -11.16 17.19 -0.03
N GLU A 177 -10.32 17.98 -0.70
CA GLU A 177 -10.62 19.38 -1.01
C GLU A 177 -11.93 19.53 -1.79
N GLU A 178 -12.13 18.71 -2.84
CA GLU A 178 -13.37 18.70 -3.61
C GLU A 178 -14.58 18.26 -2.76
N ASN A 179 -14.44 17.23 -1.93
CA ASN A 179 -15.51 16.79 -1.03
C ASN A 179 -15.90 17.87 0.00
N LEU A 180 -14.94 18.68 0.48
CA LEU A 180 -15.20 19.80 1.39
C LEU A 180 -15.95 20.97 0.74
N THR A 181 -16.10 20.99 -0.59
CA THR A 181 -16.96 21.97 -1.29
C THR A 181 -18.43 21.54 -1.38
N LEU A 182 -18.76 20.33 -0.90
CA LEU A 182 -20.12 19.80 -0.88
C LEU A 182 -20.82 20.12 0.44
N ASP A 183 -22.04 20.65 0.37
CA ASP A 183 -22.93 20.79 1.54
C ASP A 183 -23.48 19.44 2.05
N HIS A 184 -23.13 18.32 1.40
CA HIS A 184 -23.55 16.97 1.78
C HIS A 184 -22.71 16.43 2.94
N ALA A 185 -23.12 16.75 4.18
CA ALA A 185 -22.43 16.35 5.41
C ALA A 185 -22.24 14.82 5.61
N ASP A 186 -23.01 13.98 4.91
CA ASP A 186 -23.08 12.54 5.14
C ASP A 186 -22.02 11.71 4.37
N LEU A 187 -21.44 12.22 3.27
CA LEU A 187 -20.44 11.49 2.48
C LEU A 187 -19.03 11.95 2.84
N THR A 188 -18.32 11.10 3.57
CA THR A 188 -16.90 11.29 3.90
C THR A 188 -15.99 10.49 2.97
N VAL A 189 -14.84 11.05 2.63
CA VAL A 189 -13.81 10.36 1.84
C VAL A 189 -13.37 9.10 2.60
N PRO A 190 -13.48 7.88 2.00
CA PRO A 190 -13.33 6.61 2.73
C PRO A 190 -11.89 6.29 3.18
N PHE A 191 -10.93 7.16 2.90
CA PHE A 191 -9.53 7.05 3.33
C PHE A 191 -9.24 7.74 4.67
N LYS A 192 -10.16 8.58 5.18
CA LYS A 192 -9.95 9.38 6.39
C LYS A 192 -9.92 8.50 7.65
N GLY A 193 -8.78 8.47 8.34
CA GLY A 193 -8.63 7.94 9.70
C GLY A 193 -8.21 9.03 10.68
N ILE A 194 -8.19 8.73 11.97
CA ILE A 194 -7.80 9.68 13.04
C ILE A 194 -6.86 9.00 14.04
N VAL A 195 -5.70 9.61 14.29
CA VAL A 195 -4.77 9.24 15.36
C VAL A 195 -4.89 10.26 16.50
N GLY A 196 -5.15 9.78 17.71
CA GLY A 196 -5.09 10.56 18.95
C GLY A 196 -3.70 10.51 19.56
N ASN A 197 -3.05 11.67 19.67
CA ASN A 197 -1.75 11.82 20.31
C ASN A 197 -1.93 12.37 21.73
N HIS A 198 -1.37 11.69 22.74
CA HIS A 198 -1.39 12.15 24.12
C HIS A 198 -0.06 11.89 24.83
N LEU A 199 0.18 12.62 25.91
CA LEU A 199 1.37 12.54 26.75
C LEU A 199 0.98 11.92 28.09
N VAL A 200 1.78 10.97 28.60
CA VAL A 200 1.58 10.33 29.91
C VAL A 200 2.77 10.67 30.80
N CYS A 201 2.52 11.25 31.98
CA CYS A 201 3.57 11.52 32.95
C CYS A 201 3.92 10.28 33.77
N LEU A 202 5.18 9.84 33.71
CA LEU A 202 5.65 8.65 34.43
C LEU A 202 5.70 8.85 35.96
N GLN A 203 5.72 10.10 36.44
CA GLN A 203 5.77 10.41 37.87
C GLN A 203 4.38 10.38 38.53
N CYS A 204 3.32 10.78 37.84
CA CYS A 204 1.96 10.87 38.41
C CYS A 204 0.89 10.02 37.70
N GLY A 205 1.23 9.37 36.58
CA GLY A 205 0.30 8.56 35.78
C GLY A 205 -0.80 9.35 35.04
N ARG A 206 -0.83 10.69 35.15
CA ARG A 206 -1.83 11.53 34.48
C ARG A 206 -1.48 11.76 33.01
N THR A 207 -2.53 11.95 32.22
CA THR A 207 -2.47 12.22 30.78
C THR A 207 -2.52 13.72 30.47
N SER A 208 -2.19 14.08 29.24
CA SER A 208 -2.54 15.36 28.61
C SER A 208 -3.93 15.31 27.99
N HIS A 209 -4.39 16.46 27.48
CA HIS A 209 -5.36 16.51 26.39
C HIS A 209 -4.93 15.60 25.23
N VAL A 210 -5.89 14.96 24.56
CA VAL A 210 -5.65 14.18 23.34
C VAL A 210 -5.72 15.13 22.15
N ASN A 211 -4.65 15.18 21.35
CA ASN A 211 -4.62 15.91 20.10
C ASN A 211 -4.93 14.95 18.95
N GLU A 212 -6.12 15.08 18.37
CA GLU A 212 -6.57 14.26 17.24
C GLU A 212 -6.07 14.82 15.91
N GLN A 213 -5.42 13.98 15.11
CA GLN A 213 -4.88 14.33 13.80
C GLN A 213 -5.42 13.38 12.74
N PRO A 214 -6.08 13.90 11.68
CA PRO A 214 -6.57 13.07 10.59
C PRO A 214 -5.42 12.61 9.68
N PHE A 215 -5.57 11.44 9.06
CA PHE A 215 -4.66 10.92 8.04
C PHE A 215 -5.43 10.25 6.90
N TYR A 216 -4.82 10.18 5.71
CA TYR A 216 -5.36 9.50 4.52
C TYR A 216 -4.46 8.35 4.02
N ILE A 217 -3.16 8.43 4.33
CA ILE A 217 -2.19 7.36 4.18
C ILE A 217 -1.48 7.25 5.53
N TYR A 218 -1.29 6.03 6.03
CA TYR A 218 -0.57 5.77 7.26
C TYR A 218 0.87 5.38 6.94
N GLU A 219 1.80 6.29 7.19
CA GLU A 219 3.23 6.10 6.93
C GLU A 219 3.90 5.32 8.06
N LEU A 220 4.60 4.24 7.69
CA LEU A 220 5.36 3.39 8.60
C LEU A 220 6.85 3.44 8.27
N THR A 221 7.64 3.98 9.19
CA THR A 221 9.10 3.85 9.17
C THR A 221 9.51 2.41 9.48
N LEU A 222 10.36 1.81 8.64
CA LEU A 222 10.82 0.44 8.87
C LEU A 222 12.04 0.38 9.82
N PRO A 223 12.08 -0.58 10.77
CA PRO A 223 13.24 -0.79 11.62
C PRO A 223 14.44 -1.32 10.81
N GLN A 224 15.65 -1.16 11.36
CA GLN A 224 16.89 -1.71 10.78
C GLN A 224 17.08 -3.18 11.17
N GLN A 225 16.12 -4.03 10.80
CA GLN A 225 16.10 -5.47 11.09
C GLN A 225 15.90 -6.28 9.80
N GLY A 226 16.12 -7.60 9.85
CA GLY A 226 15.98 -8.48 8.68
C GLY A 226 14.54 -8.63 8.21
N SER A 227 13.60 -8.79 9.15
CA SER A 227 12.17 -8.94 8.88
C SER A 227 11.33 -8.43 10.05
N VAL A 228 10.11 -7.96 9.78
CA VAL A 228 9.12 -7.51 10.78
C VAL A 228 7.71 -7.79 10.26
N LYS A 229 6.74 -8.03 11.15
CA LYS A 229 5.34 -8.17 10.76
C LYS A 229 4.65 -6.82 10.65
N LEU A 230 3.76 -6.68 9.68
CA LEU A 230 2.96 -5.48 9.48
C LEU A 230 2.02 -5.20 10.66
N SER A 231 1.43 -6.23 11.26
CA SER A 231 0.65 -6.12 12.50
C SER A 231 1.44 -5.43 13.61
N ASP A 232 2.70 -5.81 13.76
CA ASP A 232 3.54 -5.39 14.88
C ASP A 232 4.08 -3.96 14.64
N LEU A 233 4.20 -3.53 13.37
CA LEU A 233 4.48 -2.14 13.01
C LEU A 233 3.25 -1.23 13.23
N VAL A 234 2.05 -1.64 12.83
CA VAL A 234 0.82 -0.85 13.01
C VAL A 234 0.42 -0.76 14.48
N ASN A 235 0.59 -1.85 15.24
CA ASN A 235 0.30 -1.90 16.67
C ASN A 235 1.46 -1.38 17.54
N GLY A 236 2.63 -1.13 16.94
CA GLY A 236 3.81 -0.62 17.61
C GLY A 236 3.61 0.83 18.01
N GLU A 237 2.97 1.07 19.16
CA GLU A 237 2.85 2.39 19.76
C GLU A 237 4.21 3.09 19.75
N GLN A 238 4.35 4.16 18.97
CA GLN A 238 5.56 4.97 18.89
C GLN A 238 5.72 5.75 20.20
N MET A 239 6.29 5.07 21.21
CA MET A 239 6.55 5.64 22.52
C MET A 239 7.84 6.47 22.48
N GLU A 240 7.68 7.77 22.24
CA GLU A 240 8.77 8.75 22.39
C GLU A 240 8.85 9.18 23.87
N THR A 241 10.03 9.03 24.48
CA THR A 241 10.27 9.51 25.86
C THR A 241 10.82 10.93 25.81
N ILE A 242 10.23 11.83 26.60
CA ILE A 242 10.66 13.23 26.70
C ILE A 242 11.04 13.50 28.15
N GLU A 243 12.31 13.82 28.36
CA GLU A 243 12.86 14.18 29.67
C GLU A 243 12.59 15.65 30.02
N ASN A 244 12.79 15.99 31.30
CA ASN A 244 12.75 17.37 31.80
C ASN A 244 11.43 18.14 31.59
N TYR A 245 10.30 17.43 31.49
CA TYR A 245 8.99 18.03 31.26
C TYR A 245 8.42 18.73 32.52
N SER A 246 7.79 19.89 32.32
CA SER A 246 7.21 20.72 33.39
C SER A 246 5.76 20.33 33.69
N CYS A 247 5.54 19.15 34.31
CA CYS A 247 4.20 18.62 34.59
C CYS A 247 3.38 19.51 35.56
N MET A 248 2.28 20.10 35.06
CA MET A 248 1.40 20.99 35.84
C MET A 248 0.79 20.30 37.06
N TYR A 249 0.38 19.04 36.90
CA TYR A 249 -0.16 18.22 37.99
C TYR A 249 0.88 17.98 39.10
N CYS A 250 2.11 17.57 38.76
CA CYS A 250 3.14 17.29 39.75
C CYS A 250 3.53 18.53 40.55
N LYS A 251 3.68 19.69 39.88
CA LYS A 251 3.92 20.97 40.57
C LYS A 251 2.78 21.32 41.53
N THR A 252 1.53 21.19 41.08
CA THR A 252 0.35 21.50 41.89
C THR A 252 0.24 20.59 43.10
N VAL A 253 0.49 19.28 42.95
CA VAL A 253 0.48 18.32 44.07
C VAL A 253 1.58 18.64 45.08
N ALA A 254 2.82 18.86 44.63
CA ALA A 254 3.94 19.16 45.53
C ALA A 254 3.70 20.45 46.32
N MET A 255 3.28 21.52 45.63
CA MET A 255 2.91 22.79 46.24
C MET A 255 1.78 22.64 47.27
N LEU A 256 0.69 21.95 46.92
CA LEU A 256 -0.44 21.73 47.83
C LEU A 256 -0.08 20.83 49.03
N THR A 257 0.93 19.97 48.89
CA THR A 257 1.47 19.14 49.98
C THR A 257 2.30 19.99 50.93
N ASN A 258 3.23 20.79 50.41
CA ASN A 258 4.01 21.75 51.22
C ASN A 258 3.09 22.72 51.99
N GLU A 259 2.08 23.29 51.34
CA GLU A 259 1.07 24.15 51.98
C GLU A 259 0.20 23.43 53.04
N ARG A 260 0.10 22.10 52.99
CA ARG A 260 -0.61 21.31 54.00
C ARG A 260 0.25 21.06 55.24
N GLU A 261 1.56 21.00 55.08
CA GLU A 261 2.55 20.73 56.13
C GLU A 261 3.01 22.04 56.82
N GLU A 262 3.25 23.12 56.07
CA GLU A 262 3.59 24.46 56.60
C GLU A 262 2.39 25.24 57.20
N LYS A 263 1.49 24.57 57.91
CA LYS A 263 0.29 25.20 58.49
C LYS A 263 0.56 26.21 59.60
N SER A 264 1.77 26.24 60.18
CA SER A 264 2.00 26.89 61.48
C SER A 264 2.77 28.22 61.46
N ASN A 265 3.56 28.55 60.43
CA ASN A 265 4.56 29.65 60.51
C ASN A 265 4.55 30.69 59.37
N VAL A 266 3.66 30.61 58.37
CA VAL A 266 3.68 31.52 57.21
C VAL A 266 2.37 32.31 57.08
N SER A 267 2.49 33.64 57.12
CA SER A 267 1.39 34.56 56.80
C SER A 267 1.05 34.46 55.31
N ARG A 268 -0.24 34.33 54.99
CA ARG A 268 -0.76 34.13 53.62
C ARG A 268 -1.73 35.25 53.30
N THR A 269 -1.65 35.76 52.07
CA THR A 269 -2.60 36.74 51.56
C THR A 269 -3.92 36.08 51.14
N ASP A 270 -5.02 36.85 51.15
CA ASP A 270 -6.33 36.36 50.70
C ASP A 270 -6.31 35.90 49.23
N ALA A 271 -5.47 36.53 48.40
CA ALA A 271 -5.24 36.13 47.01
C ALA A 271 -4.64 34.71 46.92
N GLU A 272 -3.62 34.40 47.71
CA GLU A 272 -3.03 33.05 47.77
C GLU A 272 -4.03 32.01 48.29
N LEU A 273 -4.81 32.34 49.32
CA LEU A 273 -5.84 31.44 49.85
C LEU A 273 -6.89 31.10 48.77
N ASN A 274 -7.28 32.07 47.95
CA ASN A 274 -8.19 31.85 46.82
C ASN A 274 -7.57 30.96 45.73
N ILE A 275 -6.30 31.18 45.36
CA ILE A 275 -5.58 30.33 44.39
C ILE A 275 -5.47 28.88 44.92
N LEU A 276 -5.09 28.70 46.19
CA LEU A 276 -4.99 27.38 46.82
C LEU A 276 -6.36 26.67 46.91
N LYS A 277 -7.44 27.41 47.12
CA LYS A 277 -8.82 26.86 47.12
C LYS A 277 -9.25 26.42 45.71
N PHE A 278 -8.97 27.23 44.69
CA PHE A 278 -9.23 26.88 43.29
C PHE A 278 -8.47 25.61 42.88
N LEU A 279 -7.18 25.54 43.16
CA LEU A 279 -6.34 24.41 42.77
C LEU A 279 -6.73 23.11 43.48
N LYS A 280 -7.13 23.16 44.76
CA LYS A 280 -7.71 22.01 45.47
C LYS A 280 -9.00 21.51 44.81
N GLY A 281 -9.84 22.41 44.30
CA GLY A 281 -11.06 22.06 43.58
C GLY A 281 -10.80 21.43 42.21
N LYS A 282 -9.81 21.93 41.46
CA LYS A 282 -9.49 21.44 40.10
C LYS A 282 -8.55 20.22 40.08
N LEU A 283 -7.94 19.84 41.21
CA LEU A 283 -6.90 18.80 41.27
C LEU A 283 -7.33 17.43 40.71
N SER A 284 -8.60 17.04 40.87
CA SER A 284 -9.08 15.73 40.40
C SER A 284 -9.11 15.60 38.87
N THR A 285 -9.36 16.71 38.16
CA THR A 285 -9.49 16.80 36.69
C THR A 285 -8.29 17.45 36.00
N LEU A 286 -7.32 17.96 36.76
CA LEU A 286 -6.14 18.64 36.24
C LEU A 286 -5.26 17.71 35.38
N LEU A 287 -5.12 18.05 34.10
CA LEU A 287 -4.26 17.37 33.14
C LEU A 287 -2.81 17.89 33.21
N ILE A 288 -1.85 17.14 32.66
CA ILE A 288 -0.42 17.47 32.83
C ILE A 288 0.03 18.71 32.07
N ASN A 289 -0.73 19.09 31.03
CA ASN A 289 -0.52 20.24 30.14
C ASN A 289 -1.68 21.25 30.20
N GLU A 290 -2.50 21.22 31.25
CA GLU A 290 -3.65 22.12 31.38
C GLU A 290 -3.24 23.59 31.40
N GLU A 291 -3.83 24.40 30.51
CA GLU A 291 -3.68 25.85 30.53
C GLU A 291 -4.57 26.44 31.65
N LEU A 292 -3.92 26.95 32.69
CA LEU A 292 -4.57 27.66 33.80
C LEU A 292 -4.46 29.17 33.61
N PRO A 293 -5.39 29.98 34.19
CA PRO A 293 -5.32 31.43 34.13
C PRO A 293 -3.94 31.97 34.52
N GLU A 294 -3.48 33.01 33.82
CA GLU A 294 -2.10 33.50 33.89
C GLU A 294 -1.58 33.71 35.32
N HIS A 295 -2.37 34.34 36.18
CA HIS A 295 -2.01 34.57 37.59
C HIS A 295 -1.80 33.27 38.39
N ILE A 296 -2.54 32.20 38.06
CA ILE A 296 -2.42 30.88 38.69
C ILE A 296 -1.20 30.15 38.14
N THR A 297 -1.02 30.17 36.82
CA THR A 297 0.15 29.57 36.15
C THR A 297 1.45 30.22 36.61
N HIS A 298 1.47 31.55 36.77
CA HIS A 298 2.59 32.28 37.34
C HIS A 298 2.84 31.85 38.79
N TYR A 299 1.82 31.87 39.66
CA TYR A 299 1.95 31.47 41.06
C TYR A 299 2.50 30.03 41.21
N ILE A 300 2.01 29.08 40.42
CA ILE A 300 2.52 27.69 40.43
C ILE A 300 3.97 27.64 39.97
N ASN A 301 4.38 28.38 38.94
CA ASN A 301 5.74 28.32 38.41
C ASN A 301 6.76 29.06 39.28
N SER A 302 6.36 30.15 39.94
CA SER A 302 7.20 30.96 40.84
C SER A 302 7.15 30.48 42.30
N TYR A 303 6.50 29.35 42.61
CA TYR A 303 6.36 28.89 43.98
C TYR A 303 7.70 28.37 44.55
N ASN A 304 8.20 29.10 45.54
CA ASN A 304 9.38 28.75 46.31
C ASN A 304 9.13 29.07 47.79
N LYS A 305 8.68 28.08 48.54
CA LYS A 305 8.39 28.17 49.99
C LYS A 305 8.75 26.87 50.69
N GLY A 306 9.19 26.95 51.94
CA GLY A 306 9.58 25.78 52.73
C GLY A 306 10.65 24.95 52.03
N TYR A 307 10.34 23.68 51.78
CA TYR A 307 11.20 22.73 51.07
C TYR A 307 10.79 22.50 49.61
N CYS A 308 9.88 23.33 49.07
CA CYS A 308 9.29 23.13 47.75
C CYS A 308 9.58 24.30 46.80
N ASN A 309 10.47 24.07 45.83
CA ASN A 309 10.65 24.90 44.64
C ASN A 309 10.04 24.19 43.42
N THR A 310 8.93 24.71 42.90
CA THR A 310 8.22 24.09 41.76
C THR A 310 8.91 24.28 40.41
N SER A 311 9.87 25.19 40.29
CA SER A 311 10.64 25.36 39.05
C SER A 311 11.61 24.19 38.79
N GLU A 312 12.11 23.56 39.87
CA GLU A 312 12.98 22.39 39.85
C GLU A 312 12.21 21.08 39.61
N ILE A 313 10.89 21.05 39.85
CA ILE A 313 10.06 19.87 39.61
C ILE A 313 9.93 19.62 38.11
N LYS A 314 10.68 18.62 37.65
CA LYS A 314 10.61 18.05 36.30
C LYS A 314 10.17 16.59 36.38
N SER A 315 9.46 16.14 35.36
CA SER A 315 9.01 14.76 35.21
C SER A 315 9.47 14.23 33.85
N VAL A 316 9.59 12.90 33.74
CA VAL A 316 9.69 12.23 32.44
C VAL A 316 8.27 11.95 31.95
N ILE A 317 8.00 12.25 30.67
CA ILE A 317 6.74 11.92 30.02
C ILE A 317 6.99 10.96 28.85
N VAL A 318 5.97 10.19 28.48
CA VAL A 318 5.96 9.36 27.27
C VAL A 318 4.84 9.86 26.37
N ARG A 319 5.17 10.15 25.11
CA ARG A 319 4.17 10.37 24.06
C ARG A 319 3.61 9.03 23.60
N LYS A 320 2.29 8.94 23.48
CA LYS A 320 1.57 7.80 22.92
C LYS A 320 0.68 8.27 21.79
N SER A 321 0.72 7.51 20.69
CA SER A 321 -0.08 7.73 19.50
C SER A 321 -0.99 6.51 19.33
N THR A 322 -2.31 6.72 19.34
CA THR A 322 -3.30 5.63 19.31
C THR A 322 -4.37 5.91 18.25
N PHE A 323 -4.85 4.88 17.55
CA PHE A 323 -5.93 5.04 16.59
C PHE A 323 -7.24 5.37 17.31
N ALA A 324 -7.68 6.63 17.19
CA ALA A 324 -9.00 7.06 17.66
C ALA A 324 -10.08 6.57 16.69
N GLU A 325 -9.82 6.65 15.38
CA GLU A 325 -10.66 6.12 14.31
C GLU A 325 -9.84 5.47 13.19
N PHE A 326 -10.26 4.29 12.75
CA PHE A 326 -9.68 3.60 11.60
C PHE A 326 -10.50 3.87 10.34
N PRO A 327 -9.86 4.15 9.19
CA PRO A 327 -10.54 4.51 7.95
C PRO A 327 -11.28 3.31 7.33
N GLU A 328 -12.29 3.60 6.51
CA GLU A 328 -12.99 2.57 5.74
C GLU A 328 -12.06 1.78 4.80
N ILE A 329 -11.08 2.49 4.21
CA ILE A 329 -9.99 1.98 3.39
C ILE A 329 -8.68 2.41 4.03
N PHE A 330 -7.90 1.44 4.54
CA PHE A 330 -6.63 1.69 5.21
C PHE A 330 -5.47 1.57 4.22
N LEU A 331 -4.93 2.72 3.84
CA LEU A 331 -3.72 2.82 3.01
C LEU A 331 -2.51 2.89 3.92
N ILE A 332 -1.58 1.97 3.73
CA ILE A 332 -0.33 1.91 4.47
C ILE A 332 0.82 2.15 3.50
N HIS A 333 1.66 3.13 3.78
CA HIS A 333 2.93 3.36 3.10
C HIS A 333 4.08 2.85 3.95
N LEU A 334 5.04 2.18 3.32
CA LEU A 334 6.25 1.70 3.97
C LEU A 334 7.42 2.59 3.59
N SER A 335 7.77 3.52 4.48
CA SER A 335 8.90 4.43 4.28
C SER A 335 10.21 3.64 4.34
N ARG A 336 10.74 3.35 3.15
CA ARG A 336 11.96 2.57 2.93
C ARG A 336 13.19 3.45 2.72
N SER A 337 13.09 4.76 2.80
CA SER A 337 14.21 5.68 2.58
C SER A 337 14.95 5.93 3.90
N VAL A 338 16.23 5.60 3.95
CA VAL A 338 17.07 5.75 5.15
C VAL A 338 18.33 6.56 4.81
N PHE A 339 18.49 7.68 5.50
CA PHE A 339 19.69 8.51 5.46
C PHE A 339 20.69 8.03 6.52
N ASN A 340 21.96 7.88 6.14
CA ASN A 340 23.04 7.42 7.03
C ASN A 340 24.05 8.52 7.41
N GLY A 341 23.68 9.80 7.26
CA GLY A 341 24.57 10.94 7.46
C GLY A 341 25.36 11.35 6.21
N MET A 342 25.52 10.47 5.22
CA MET A 342 26.25 10.76 3.98
C MET A 342 25.42 10.52 2.72
N ASN A 343 24.71 9.40 2.65
CA ASN A 343 23.95 8.94 1.48
C ASN A 343 22.55 8.48 1.89
N TYR A 344 21.64 8.51 0.91
CA TYR A 344 20.33 7.86 1.04
C TYR A 344 20.41 6.42 0.52
N SER A 345 19.74 5.52 1.23
CA SER A 345 19.71 4.09 0.93
C SER A 345 18.31 3.52 1.12
N ARG A 346 18.02 2.39 0.47
CA ARG A 346 16.74 1.70 0.59
C ARG A 346 16.81 0.66 1.70
N ASN A 347 15.98 0.79 2.74
CA ASN A 347 15.85 -0.18 3.82
C ASN A 347 15.49 -1.57 3.25
N PRO A 348 16.34 -2.60 3.48
CA PRO A 348 16.12 -3.95 2.96
C PRO A 348 15.13 -4.78 3.79
N CYS A 349 14.67 -4.30 4.96
CA CYS A 349 13.80 -5.01 5.88
C CYS A 349 12.57 -5.62 5.17
N GLN A 350 12.35 -6.91 5.41
CA GLN A 350 11.21 -7.63 4.84
C GLN A 350 9.98 -7.43 5.72
N VAL A 351 8.89 -6.91 5.15
CA VAL A 351 7.63 -6.72 5.87
C VAL A 351 6.73 -7.91 5.58
N GLU A 352 6.41 -8.69 6.61
CA GLU A 352 5.45 -9.79 6.52
C GLU A 352 4.04 -9.22 6.66
N PHE A 353 3.21 -9.39 5.64
CA PHE A 353 1.82 -8.94 5.62
C PHE A 353 0.88 -10.08 5.22
N GLU A 354 -0.39 -9.95 5.58
CA GLU A 354 -1.40 -11.00 5.47
C GLU A 354 -2.54 -10.56 4.53
N GLU A 355 -3.26 -11.51 3.92
CA GLU A 355 -4.42 -11.18 3.07
C GLU A 355 -5.57 -10.58 3.89
N GLU A 356 -5.75 -11.04 5.13
CA GLU A 356 -6.67 -10.46 6.10
C GLU A 356 -5.88 -10.11 7.36
N ILE A 357 -6.04 -8.88 7.86
CA ILE A 357 -5.34 -8.39 9.05
C ILE A 357 -6.36 -7.94 10.11
N LEU A 358 -6.06 -8.22 11.37
CA LEU A 358 -6.85 -7.85 12.54
C LEU A 358 -6.11 -6.76 13.32
N LEU A 359 -6.72 -5.59 13.46
CA LEU A 359 -6.13 -4.42 14.11
C LEU A 359 -6.94 -4.04 15.36
N PRO A 360 -6.32 -3.96 16.55
CA PRO A 360 -6.97 -3.47 17.75
C PRO A 360 -7.18 -1.95 17.69
N ARG A 361 -8.43 -1.51 17.90
CA ARG A 361 -8.83 -0.11 18.11
C ARG A 361 -9.05 0.10 19.60
N GLN A 362 -8.52 1.20 20.15
CA GLN A 362 -8.84 1.62 21.52
C GLN A 362 -10.17 2.39 21.53
N ILE A 363 -11.07 2.03 22.44
CA ILE A 363 -12.32 2.76 22.66
C ILE A 363 -12.07 3.81 23.72
N LEU A 364 -12.00 5.08 23.31
CA LEU A 364 -11.82 6.20 24.22
C LEU A 364 -13.18 6.76 24.68
N LYS A 365 -13.32 7.03 25.98
CA LYS A 365 -14.36 7.92 26.54
C LYS A 365 -13.71 8.81 27.59
N ASP A 366 -14.07 10.09 27.62
CA ASP A 366 -13.53 11.07 28.58
C ASP A 366 -11.99 11.06 28.67
N HIS A 367 -11.32 10.88 27.52
CA HIS A 367 -9.86 10.75 27.37
C HIS A 367 -9.23 9.54 28.09
N GLN A 368 -10.02 8.52 28.42
CA GLN A 368 -9.59 7.25 29.01
C GLN A 368 -9.94 6.07 28.10
N CYS A 369 -9.08 5.05 28.07
CA CYS A 369 -9.36 3.81 27.36
C CYS A 369 -10.36 2.96 28.17
N VAL A 370 -11.55 2.75 27.61
CA VAL A 370 -12.65 1.98 28.23
C VAL A 370 -12.71 0.54 27.71
N GLY A 371 -12.06 0.25 26.59
CA GLY A 371 -12.00 -1.10 26.02
C GLY A 371 -11.27 -1.15 24.69
N PHE A 372 -11.28 -2.34 24.08
CA PHE A 372 -10.69 -2.58 22.75
C PHE A 372 -11.74 -3.20 21.82
N GLU A 373 -11.80 -2.73 20.58
CA GLU A 373 -12.52 -3.35 19.46
C GLU A 373 -11.47 -3.95 18.50
N THR A 374 -11.79 -5.04 17.80
CA THR A 374 -10.92 -5.55 16.73
C THR A 374 -11.52 -5.21 15.38
N VAL A 375 -10.82 -4.39 14.60
CA VAL A 375 -11.23 -4.04 13.24
C VAL A 375 -10.57 -5.00 12.25
N LYS A 376 -11.36 -5.61 11.36
CA LYS A 376 -10.88 -6.55 10.35
C LYS A 376 -10.73 -5.88 8.99
N TYR A 377 -9.62 -6.15 8.32
CA TYR A 377 -9.32 -5.63 6.98
C TYR A 377 -8.98 -6.75 6.00
N LYS A 378 -9.28 -6.54 4.71
CA LYS A 378 -8.83 -7.40 3.61
C LYS A 378 -7.95 -6.63 2.62
N LEU A 379 -6.87 -7.24 2.18
CA LEU A 379 -5.93 -6.71 1.19
C LEU A 379 -6.56 -6.69 -0.21
N LYS A 380 -6.86 -5.50 -0.74
CA LYS A 380 -7.40 -5.31 -2.10
C LYS A 380 -6.29 -5.12 -3.14
N SER A 381 -5.19 -4.46 -2.79
CA SER A 381 -4.02 -4.35 -3.68
C SER A 381 -2.72 -4.06 -2.91
N ILE A 382 -1.59 -4.28 -3.58
CA ILE A 382 -0.30 -3.72 -3.18
C ILE A 382 0.36 -3.03 -4.38
N VAL A 383 1.05 -1.92 -4.10
CA VAL A 383 2.11 -1.40 -4.97
C VAL A 383 3.43 -1.91 -4.43
N LYS A 384 4.30 -2.40 -5.32
CA LYS A 384 5.68 -2.74 -5.00
C LYS A 384 6.66 -1.88 -5.79
N HIS A 385 7.81 -1.60 -5.18
CA HIS A 385 8.91 -0.88 -5.79
C HIS A 385 10.16 -1.77 -5.88
N THR A 386 10.58 -2.04 -7.12
CA THR A 386 11.85 -2.74 -7.43
C THR A 386 12.86 -1.73 -7.96
N GLY A 387 13.88 -1.41 -7.16
CA GLY A 387 14.85 -0.36 -7.49
C GLY A 387 15.84 -0.07 -6.36
N SER A 388 16.64 0.97 -6.56
CA SER A 388 17.43 1.62 -5.51
C SER A 388 16.57 2.63 -4.75
N HIS A 389 17.20 3.56 -4.02
CA HIS A 389 16.51 4.74 -3.47
C HIS A 389 16.13 5.75 -4.56
N TYR A 390 16.97 5.91 -5.59
CA TYR A 390 16.87 7.01 -6.57
C TYR A 390 16.14 6.63 -7.86
N GLN A 391 16.10 5.34 -8.18
CA GLN A 391 15.49 4.86 -9.43
C GLN A 391 14.94 3.46 -9.27
N GLY A 392 13.89 3.15 -10.03
CA GLY A 392 13.32 1.81 -10.07
C GLY A 392 12.09 1.71 -10.95
N HIS A 393 11.27 0.72 -10.63
CA HIS A 393 10.05 0.42 -11.35
C HIS A 393 8.95 0.02 -10.38
N TYR A 394 7.76 0.59 -10.58
CA TYR A 394 6.57 0.29 -9.79
C TYR A 394 5.67 -0.74 -10.48
N GLN A 395 5.13 -1.66 -9.70
CA GLN A 395 4.20 -2.71 -10.17
C GLN A 395 3.06 -2.87 -9.18
N CYS A 396 1.86 -3.17 -9.69
CA CYS A 396 0.67 -3.37 -8.87
C CYS A 396 0.28 -4.85 -8.85
N TYR A 397 -0.08 -5.36 -7.69
CA TYR A 397 -0.88 -6.57 -7.55
C TYR A 397 -2.28 -6.16 -7.12
N ARG A 398 -3.29 -6.49 -7.94
CA ARG A 398 -4.69 -6.04 -7.78
C ARG A 398 -5.61 -7.23 -7.63
N HIS A 399 -6.45 -7.26 -6.60
CA HIS A 399 -7.47 -8.29 -6.42
C HIS A 399 -8.50 -8.22 -7.55
N LYS A 400 -8.99 -9.38 -7.99
CA LYS A 400 -10.04 -9.50 -9.00
C LYS A 400 -11.41 -9.10 -8.42
N PRO A 401 -12.35 -8.61 -9.23
CA PRO A 401 -13.74 -8.48 -8.79
C PRO A 401 -14.33 -9.83 -8.36
N THR A 402 -15.34 -9.80 -7.51
CA THR A 402 -15.99 -11.01 -6.97
C THR A 402 -16.89 -11.67 -8.01
N LEU A 403 -16.31 -12.52 -8.87
CA LEU A 403 -17.06 -13.20 -9.93
C LEU A 403 -17.72 -14.48 -9.42
N LEU A 404 -19.04 -14.55 -9.54
CA LEU A 404 -19.87 -15.68 -9.11
C LEU A 404 -20.43 -16.42 -10.34
N LEU A 405 -20.43 -17.74 -10.28
CA LEU A 405 -21.09 -18.61 -11.24
C LEU A 405 -22.48 -18.99 -10.71
N GLU A 406 -23.51 -18.67 -11.48
CA GLU A 406 -24.88 -19.14 -11.25
C GLU A 406 -25.00 -20.62 -11.64
N LYS A 407 -25.33 -21.51 -10.69
CA LYS A 407 -25.32 -22.96 -10.91
C LYS A 407 -26.32 -23.45 -11.96
N VAL A 408 -27.42 -22.71 -12.16
CA VAL A 408 -28.55 -23.12 -13.00
C VAL A 408 -28.31 -22.75 -14.47
N THR A 409 -27.82 -21.53 -14.72
CA THR A 409 -27.63 -20.97 -16.06
C THR A 409 -26.19 -21.12 -16.57
N GLY A 410 -25.21 -21.26 -15.68
CA GLY A 410 -23.80 -21.14 -16.01
C GLY A 410 -23.32 -19.69 -16.22
N ASN A 411 -24.17 -18.69 -15.98
CA ASN A 411 -23.82 -17.28 -16.15
C ASN A 411 -22.79 -16.83 -15.10
N ILE A 412 -21.90 -15.92 -15.50
CA ILE A 412 -20.94 -15.26 -14.62
C ILE A 412 -21.49 -13.88 -14.25
N ILE A 413 -21.68 -13.65 -12.96
CA ILE A 413 -22.18 -12.39 -12.39
C ILE A 413 -21.03 -11.71 -11.66
N ASN A 414 -20.86 -10.41 -11.84
CA ASN A 414 -19.96 -9.61 -11.01
C ASN A 414 -20.68 -9.19 -9.72
N GLY A 415 -20.13 -9.56 -8.57
CA GLY A 415 -20.63 -9.18 -7.25
C GLY A 415 -19.79 -8.10 -6.54
N SER A 416 -18.75 -7.57 -7.18
CA SER A 416 -18.11 -6.30 -6.78
C SER A 416 -18.84 -5.13 -7.47
N PRO A 417 -19.02 -3.98 -6.79
CA PRO A 417 -19.60 -2.80 -7.41
C PRO A 417 -18.78 -2.33 -8.62
N ILE A 418 -19.46 -1.64 -9.53
CA ILE A 418 -18.89 -0.99 -10.71
C ILE A 418 -19.25 0.49 -10.61
N ILE A 419 -18.38 1.37 -11.12
CA ILE A 419 -18.66 2.80 -11.15
C ILE A 419 -19.84 3.11 -12.10
N THR A 420 -20.84 3.81 -11.58
CA THR A 420 -21.99 4.28 -12.35
C THR A 420 -21.83 5.78 -12.62
N LEU A 421 -21.84 6.17 -13.90
CA LEU A 421 -21.73 7.56 -14.35
C LEU A 421 -22.92 7.87 -15.27
N ASN A 422 -23.91 8.61 -14.75
CA ASN A 422 -25.12 8.96 -15.48
C ASN A 422 -24.82 9.72 -16.78
N THR A 423 -23.80 10.59 -16.76
CA THR A 423 -23.38 11.45 -17.89
C THR A 423 -22.82 10.69 -19.10
N LEU A 424 -22.44 9.41 -18.98
CA LEU A 424 -21.80 8.64 -20.06
C LEU A 424 -22.74 7.72 -20.85
N GLN A 425 -24.02 7.63 -20.49
CA GLN A 425 -24.99 6.75 -21.15
C GLN A 425 -25.22 7.05 -22.65
N SER A 426 -24.78 8.22 -23.13
CA SER A 426 -24.95 8.68 -24.52
C SER A 426 -23.82 8.33 -25.48
N THR A 427 -22.64 7.90 -25.01
CA THR A 427 -21.44 7.75 -25.88
C THR A 427 -20.67 6.44 -25.74
N VAL A 428 -20.87 5.67 -24.67
CA VAL A 428 -20.34 4.30 -24.59
C VAL A 428 -21.45 3.33 -24.92
N SER A 429 -21.31 2.62 -26.04
CA SER A 429 -22.12 1.44 -26.40
C SER A 429 -21.77 0.27 -25.48
N THR A 430 -22.10 0.45 -24.21
CA THR A 430 -21.97 -0.53 -23.15
C THR A 430 -23.03 -1.58 -23.41
N THR A 431 -22.60 -2.84 -23.58
CA THR A 431 -23.49 -4.00 -23.67
C THR A 431 -24.53 -3.95 -22.56
N SER A 432 -25.79 -4.27 -22.90
CA SER A 432 -27.01 -4.20 -22.08
C SER A 432 -27.04 -5.21 -20.91
N CYS A 433 -25.96 -5.25 -20.13
CA CYS A 433 -25.63 -6.33 -19.21
C CYS A 433 -25.17 -5.81 -17.84
N SER A 434 -25.19 -4.49 -17.59
CA SER A 434 -24.93 -3.91 -16.27
C SER A 434 -26.21 -3.87 -15.42
N LEU A 435 -27.23 -3.13 -15.87
CA LEU A 435 -28.45 -2.85 -15.08
C LEU A 435 -29.28 -4.11 -14.80
N GLU A 436 -29.51 -4.99 -15.80
CA GLU A 436 -30.20 -6.27 -15.59
C GLU A 436 -29.47 -7.21 -14.59
N ASN A 437 -28.17 -7.02 -14.37
CA ASN A 437 -27.39 -7.86 -13.47
C ASN A 437 -27.44 -7.39 -12.01
N GLU A 438 -27.71 -6.12 -11.72
CA GLU A 438 -27.73 -5.63 -10.32
C GLU A 438 -29.01 -6.03 -9.58
N GLU A 439 -30.19 -5.78 -10.17
CA GLU A 439 -31.46 -6.26 -9.61
C GLU A 439 -31.48 -7.80 -9.48
N ARG A 440 -30.99 -8.48 -10.51
CA ARG A 440 -30.85 -9.95 -10.51
C ARG A 440 -29.85 -10.44 -9.47
N PHE A 441 -28.76 -9.70 -9.21
CA PHE A 441 -27.79 -10.05 -8.17
C PHE A 441 -28.36 -9.88 -6.76
N GLN A 442 -29.17 -8.84 -6.50
CA GLN A 442 -29.85 -8.69 -5.21
C GLN A 442 -30.86 -9.83 -5.00
N ASN A 443 -31.70 -10.14 -6.00
CA ASN A 443 -32.64 -11.27 -5.96
C ASN A 443 -31.94 -12.63 -5.79
N LEU A 444 -30.73 -12.82 -6.35
CA LEU A 444 -29.93 -14.04 -6.17
C LEU A 444 -29.11 -14.07 -4.86
N LYS A 445 -28.93 -12.93 -4.18
CA LYS A 445 -28.20 -12.80 -2.91
C LYS A 445 -28.99 -13.42 -1.75
N GLU A 446 -30.31 -13.32 -1.79
CA GLU A 446 -31.21 -14.01 -0.85
C GLU A 446 -31.10 -15.53 -1.02
N ASP A 447 -30.93 -15.98 -2.27
CA ASP A 447 -30.91 -17.38 -2.66
C ASP A 447 -29.48 -17.98 -2.69
N LYS A 448 -28.70 -17.74 -1.62
CA LYS A 448 -27.25 -18.10 -1.48
C LYS A 448 -26.90 -19.54 -1.87
N LYS A 449 -27.87 -20.47 -1.85
CA LYS A 449 -27.70 -21.85 -2.30
C LYS A 449 -27.42 -21.98 -3.81
N LYS A 450 -27.68 -20.97 -4.65
CA LYS A 450 -27.55 -21.05 -6.13
C LYS A 450 -26.24 -20.51 -6.71
N LEU A 451 -25.46 -19.73 -5.97
CA LEU A 451 -24.20 -19.12 -6.45
C LEU A 451 -22.95 -19.87 -5.96
N LYS A 452 -21.83 -19.76 -6.69
CA LYS A 452 -20.49 -20.24 -6.29
C LYS A 452 -19.40 -19.28 -6.80
N LEU A 453 -18.38 -18.97 -5.99
CA LEU A 453 -17.21 -18.22 -6.46
C LEU A 453 -16.55 -18.93 -7.66
N LEU A 454 -16.23 -18.17 -8.71
CA LEU A 454 -15.65 -18.69 -9.94
C LEU A 454 -14.30 -19.38 -9.64
N LYS A 455 -14.12 -20.61 -10.13
CA LYS A 455 -12.94 -21.44 -9.81
C LYS A 455 -11.62 -20.73 -10.12
N SER A 456 -11.54 -19.95 -11.20
CA SER A 456 -10.35 -19.20 -11.57
C SER A 456 -10.02 -18.07 -10.60
N VAL A 457 -11.03 -17.31 -10.12
CA VAL A 457 -10.86 -16.28 -9.09
C VAL A 457 -10.42 -16.93 -7.77
N LYS A 458 -10.99 -18.08 -7.40
CA LYS A 458 -10.54 -18.83 -6.22
C LYS A 458 -9.07 -19.30 -6.32
N MET A 459 -8.62 -19.71 -7.51
CA MET A 459 -7.25 -20.21 -7.71
C MET A 459 -6.21 -19.10 -7.89
N ASN A 460 -6.58 -18.02 -8.58
CA ASN A 460 -5.74 -16.85 -8.86
C ASN A 460 -6.57 -15.57 -8.57
N PRO A 461 -6.72 -15.16 -7.30
CA PRO A 461 -7.57 -14.03 -6.94
C PRO A 461 -6.95 -12.66 -7.27
N TYR A 462 -5.70 -12.60 -7.73
CA TYR A 462 -5.04 -11.35 -8.09
C TYR A 462 -4.60 -11.33 -9.57
N TRP A 463 -4.47 -10.14 -10.12
CA TRP A 463 -3.64 -9.85 -11.29
C TRP A 463 -2.34 -9.16 -10.84
N TRP A 464 -1.21 -9.60 -11.40
CA TRP A 464 0.02 -8.82 -11.45
C TRP A 464 -0.03 -7.92 -12.67
N ILE A 465 0.22 -6.63 -12.46
CA ILE A 465 0.14 -5.57 -13.47
C ILE A 465 1.46 -4.78 -13.45
N SER A 466 2.09 -4.70 -14.61
CA SER A 466 3.29 -3.90 -14.86
C SER A 466 3.04 -3.14 -16.17
N ASP A 467 2.58 -1.91 -16.06
CA ASP A 467 2.12 -1.09 -17.19
C ASP A 467 1.12 -1.85 -18.07
N SER A 468 1.42 -2.07 -19.35
CA SER A 468 0.56 -2.79 -20.29
C SER A 468 0.48 -4.30 -20.03
N SER A 469 1.39 -4.87 -19.23
CA SER A 469 1.48 -6.31 -18.98
C SER A 469 0.61 -6.75 -17.81
N VAL A 470 -0.35 -7.64 -18.07
CA VAL A 470 -1.26 -8.21 -17.06
C VAL A 470 -1.12 -9.74 -17.02
N LYS A 471 -1.00 -10.33 -15.83
CA LYS A 471 -0.93 -11.80 -15.62
C LYS A 471 -1.73 -12.22 -14.39
N GLU A 472 -2.39 -13.37 -14.42
CA GLU A 472 -3.04 -13.96 -13.24
C GLU A 472 -2.00 -14.40 -12.18
N CYS A 473 -2.32 -14.27 -10.90
CA CYS A 473 -1.44 -14.71 -9.81
C CYS A 473 -2.20 -15.18 -8.55
N LYS A 474 -1.53 -16.02 -7.76
CA LYS A 474 -2.01 -16.59 -6.50
C LYS A 474 -1.71 -15.67 -5.32
N VAL A 475 -2.49 -15.76 -4.25
CA VAL A 475 -2.25 -15.08 -2.95
C VAL A 475 -0.80 -15.25 -2.49
N SER A 476 -0.28 -16.49 -2.48
CA SER A 476 1.08 -16.78 -2.02
C SER A 476 2.17 -16.00 -2.76
N ARG A 477 1.97 -15.67 -4.05
CA ARG A 477 2.91 -14.85 -4.82
C ARG A 477 2.85 -13.38 -4.42
N VAL A 478 1.68 -12.89 -4.01
CA VAL A 478 1.51 -11.52 -3.51
C VAL A 478 2.20 -11.39 -2.15
N LEU A 479 1.94 -12.30 -1.22
CA LEU A 479 2.51 -12.29 0.14
C LEU A 479 4.03 -12.55 0.18
N ASP A 480 4.61 -13.12 -0.88
CA ASP A 480 6.07 -13.28 -1.04
C ASP A 480 6.81 -11.96 -1.33
N GLU A 481 6.11 -10.88 -1.70
CA GLU A 481 6.72 -9.60 -2.07
C GLU A 481 7.20 -8.78 -0.86
N LYS A 482 7.43 -9.41 0.31
CA LYS A 482 7.84 -8.82 1.60
C LYS A 482 8.99 -7.80 1.51
N LYS A 483 9.94 -8.04 0.59
CA LYS A 483 11.10 -7.17 0.32
C LYS A 483 10.78 -5.95 -0.54
N TYR A 484 9.77 -6.05 -1.39
CA TYR A 484 9.47 -5.08 -2.46
C TYR A 484 8.16 -4.31 -2.25
N VAL A 485 7.24 -4.83 -1.45
CA VAL A 485 6.01 -4.15 -1.03
C VAL A 485 6.32 -2.74 -0.52
N TYR A 486 5.56 -1.78 -1.02
CA TYR A 486 5.79 -0.35 -0.84
C TYR A 486 4.56 0.36 -0.31
N MET A 487 3.39 0.09 -0.90
CA MET A 487 2.10 0.52 -0.37
C MET A 487 1.13 -0.66 -0.33
N LEU A 488 0.32 -0.74 0.72
CA LEU A 488 -0.74 -1.73 0.88
C LEU A 488 -2.09 -1.03 0.99
N TYR A 489 -3.09 -1.57 0.29
CA TYR A 489 -4.43 -1.02 0.24
C TYR A 489 -5.37 -2.06 0.85
N TYR A 490 -5.73 -1.83 2.10
CA TYR A 490 -6.64 -2.66 2.88
C TYR A 490 -8.04 -2.03 2.91
N GLU A 491 -9.08 -2.84 2.91
CA GLU A 491 -10.47 -2.37 3.03
C GLU A 491 -11.16 -3.07 4.20
N ARG A 492 -11.88 -2.30 5.03
CA ARG A 492 -12.53 -2.82 6.25
C ARG A 492 -13.64 -3.82 5.87
N ILE A 493 -13.50 -5.05 6.36
CA ILE A 493 -14.57 -6.05 6.37
C ILE A 493 -15.44 -5.76 7.61
N HIS A 494 -16.76 -5.98 7.48
CA HIS A 494 -17.75 -5.82 8.57
C HIS A 494 -17.29 -6.45 9.89
#